data_AF-A0A7G7XED9-F1
#
_entry.id   AF-A0A7G7XED9-F1
#
_cell.length_a   1.000
_cell.length_b   1.000
_cell.length_c   1.000
_cell.angle_alpha   90.00
_cell.angle_beta   90.00
_cell.angle_gamma   90.00
#
_symmetry.space_group_name_H-M   'P 1'
#
loop_
_entity.id
_entity.type
_entity.pdbx_description
1 polymer ?
#
loop_
_entity_poly.entity_id
_entity_poly.type
_entity_poly.pdbx_seq_one_letter_code
_entity_poly.pdbx_strand_id
1 'polypeptide(L)'
;MESVRVDGIFFLRRMAYLRVIDTQAPETVYRTPLYNTQSLDMRVFENDHEVGIYWIRFDWQKNLFVISMPEWEEHGMNVFVSNAPYTHFKN
;
A
#
# COMPACT_ATOMS: atom_id res chain seq x y z
N MET A 1 -7.43 2.87 -7.07
CA MET A 1 -6.29 2.88 -6.12
C MET A 1 -5.59 4.23 -6.20
N GLU A 2 -5.14 4.77 -5.07
CA GLU A 2 -4.41 6.04 -5.04
C GLU A 2 -3.24 5.99 -4.06
N SER A 3 -2.22 6.82 -4.28
CA SER A 3 -1.07 7.00 -3.38
C SER A 3 -1.31 8.23 -2.51
N VAL A 4 -1.37 8.03 -1.20
CA VAL A 4 -1.62 9.09 -0.21
C VAL A 4 -0.32 9.41 0.51
N ARG A 5 0.17 10.65 0.37
CA ARG A 5 1.36 11.13 1.09
C ARG A 5 1.02 11.44 2.54
N VAL A 6 1.95 11.16 3.43
CA VAL A 6 1.82 11.55 4.84
C VAL A 6 2.35 12.98 5.00
N ASP A 7 1.45 13.94 4.87
CA ASP A 7 1.74 15.36 5.06
C ASP A 7 1.55 15.78 6.53
N GLY A 8 2.24 16.85 6.95
CA GLY A 8 2.10 17.43 8.29
C GLY A 8 3.04 16.87 9.38
N ILE A 9 3.76 15.78 9.12
CA ILE A 9 4.79 15.23 10.03
C ILE A 9 6.15 15.26 9.33
N PHE A 10 7.09 16.07 9.85
CA PHE A 10 8.35 16.36 9.16
C PHE A 10 9.17 15.11 8.79
N PHE A 11 9.30 14.15 9.70
CA PHE A 11 10.06 12.91 9.46
C PHE A 11 9.34 11.88 8.56
N LEU A 12 8.04 12.08 8.26
CA LEU A 12 7.27 11.21 7.36
C LEU A 12 7.07 11.82 5.97
N ARG A 13 7.70 12.96 5.66
CA ARG A 13 7.54 13.69 4.39
C ARG A 13 7.87 12.88 3.13
N ARG A 14 8.61 11.77 3.25
CA ARG A 14 8.95 10.87 2.14
C ARG A 14 8.14 9.57 2.16
N MET A 15 7.20 9.44 3.09
CA MET A 15 6.39 8.25 3.27
C MET A 15 5.01 8.44 2.63
N ALA A 16 4.51 7.37 2.04
CA ALA A 16 3.15 7.29 1.52
C ALA A 16 2.57 5.89 1.80
N TYR A 17 1.28 5.75 1.59
CA TYR A 17 0.60 4.45 1.55
C TYR A 17 -0.33 4.42 0.35
N LEU A 18 -0.60 3.22 -0.17
CA LEU A 18 -1.64 3.04 -1.17
C LEU A 18 -2.96 2.83 -0.46
N ARG A 19 -4.00 3.45 -1.02
CA ARG A 19 -5.38 3.30 -0.57
C ARG A 19 -6.24 2.73 -1.71
N VAL A 20 -7.04 1.73 -1.37
CA VAL A 20 -8.13 1.23 -2.21
C VAL A 20 -9.42 1.45 -1.44
N ILE A 21 -10.40 2.07 -2.09
CA ILE A 21 -11.75 2.29 -1.58
C ILE A 21 -12.65 1.39 -2.41
N ASP A 22 -13.43 0.54 -1.76
CA ASP A 22 -14.47 -0.21 -2.45
C ASP A 22 -15.61 0.75 -2.83
N THR A 23 -15.88 0.89 -4.12
CA THR A 23 -16.96 1.76 -4.62
C THR A 23 -18.37 1.25 -4.25
N GLN A 24 -18.54 -0.04 -3.99
CA GLN A 24 -19.80 -0.65 -3.58
C GLN A 24 -20.00 -0.56 -2.06
N ALA A 25 -18.91 -0.44 -1.29
CA ALA A 25 -18.90 -0.28 0.16
C ALA A 25 -17.85 0.78 0.57
N PRO A 26 -18.13 2.10 0.39
CA PRO A 26 -17.15 3.18 0.58
C PRO A 26 -16.55 3.30 1.98
N GLU A 27 -17.21 2.73 2.99
CA GLU A 27 -16.71 2.58 4.36
C GLU A 27 -15.52 1.60 4.45
N THR A 28 -15.38 0.71 3.47
CA THR A 28 -14.33 -0.29 3.39
C THR A 28 -13.11 0.28 2.67
N VAL A 29 -12.12 0.68 3.47
CA VAL A 29 -10.87 1.28 2.99
C VAL A 29 -9.70 0.37 3.32
N TYR A 30 -9.01 -0.10 2.29
CA TYR A 30 -7.78 -0.88 2.43
C TYR A 30 -6.57 0.04 2.28
N ARG A 31 -5.59 -0.10 3.20
CA ARG A 31 -4.35 0.67 3.16
C ARG A 31 -3.12 -0.23 3.27
N THR A 32 -2.08 0.08 2.51
CA THR A 32 -0.78 -0.56 2.73
C THR A 32 -0.12 -0.04 4.01
N PRO A 33 0.87 -0.77 4.54
CA PRO A 33 2.02 -0.19 5.22
C PRO A 33 2.60 1.05 4.54
N LEU A 34 3.23 1.90 5.34
CA LEU A 34 3.99 3.04 4.84
C LEU A 34 5.19 2.54 4.05
N TYR A 35 5.39 3.13 2.87
CA TYR A 35 6.58 2.92 2.04
C TYR A 35 7.28 4.24 1.75
N ASN A 36 8.58 4.15 1.49
CA ASN A 36 9.36 5.28 1.01
C ASN A 36 9.04 5.54 -0.47
N THR A 37 8.56 6.75 -0.77
CA THR A 37 8.18 7.19 -2.13
C THR A 37 9.33 7.20 -3.14
N GLN A 38 10.59 7.12 -2.69
CA GLN A 38 11.77 7.07 -3.56
C GLN A 38 12.17 5.66 -3.97
N SER A 39 11.76 4.66 -3.19
CA SER A 39 12.20 3.27 -3.37
C SER A 39 11.27 2.47 -4.29
N LEU A 40 10.24 3.12 -4.84
CA LEU A 40 9.11 2.45 -5.46
C LEU A 40 8.96 2.85 -6.92
N ASP A 41 8.94 1.84 -7.79
CA ASP A 41 8.52 2.03 -9.17
C ASP A 41 7.00 2.22 -9.22
N MET A 42 6.59 3.44 -9.56
CA MET A 42 5.19 3.88 -9.57
C MET A 42 4.44 3.50 -10.86
N ARG A 43 5.02 2.67 -11.74
CA ARG A 43 4.33 2.18 -12.93
C ARG A 43 3.12 1.34 -12.52
N VAL A 44 1.94 1.88 -12.78
CA VAL A 44 0.65 1.26 -12.46
C VAL A 44 0.38 0.12 -13.43
N PHE A 45 -0.19 -0.96 -12.93
CA PHE A 45 -0.77 -2.03 -13.73
C PHE A 45 -2.14 -2.42 -13.15
N GLU A 46 -3.00 -2.92 -14.02
CA GLU A 46 -4.34 -3.39 -13.69
C GLU A 46 -4.69 -4.56 -14.60
N ASN A 47 -5.32 -5.60 -14.04
CA ASN A 47 -5.90 -6.72 -14.77
C ASN A 47 -7.20 -7.18 -14.09
N ASP A 48 -7.81 -8.26 -14.58
CA ASP A 48 -9.12 -8.76 -14.10
C ASP A 48 -9.16 -9.16 -12.61
N HIS A 49 -8.02 -9.26 -11.93
CA HIS A 49 -7.93 -9.78 -10.56
C HIS A 49 -7.12 -8.88 -9.60
N GLU A 50 -6.29 -7.99 -10.11
CA GLU A 50 -5.41 -7.16 -9.30
C GLU A 50 -5.17 -5.79 -9.92
N VAL A 51 -5.00 -4.80 -9.03
CA VAL A 51 -4.52 -3.46 -9.35
C VAL A 51 -3.33 -3.14 -8.47
N GLY A 52 -2.31 -2.52 -9.03
CA GLY A 52 -1.08 -2.32 -8.30
C GLY A 52 -0.05 -1.47 -9.01
N ILE A 53 1.11 -1.45 -8.39
CA ILE A 53 2.38 -0.96 -8.91
C ILE A 53 3.37 -2.12 -8.78
N TYR A 54 4.49 -2.09 -9.50
CA TYR A 54 5.36 -3.26 -9.70
C TYR A 54 5.65 -4.12 -8.44
N TRP A 55 5.82 -3.49 -7.27
CA TRP A 55 6.13 -4.19 -5.99
C TRP A 55 4.96 -4.35 -5.02
N ILE A 56 3.82 -3.71 -5.29
CA ILE A 56 2.65 -3.70 -4.39
C ILE A 56 1.38 -3.89 -5.21
N ARG A 57 0.63 -4.95 -4.89
CA ARG A 57 -0.63 -5.29 -5.57
C ARG A 57 -1.73 -5.55 -4.58
N PHE A 58 -2.95 -5.19 -4.96
CA PHE A 58 -4.17 -5.47 -4.21
C PHE A 58 -4.91 -6.63 -4.89
N ASP A 59 -5.06 -7.75 -4.17
CA ASP A 59 -5.82 -8.93 -4.61
C ASP A 59 -7.30 -8.75 -4.27
N TRP A 60 -8.15 -8.62 -5.29
CA TRP A 60 -9.58 -8.33 -5.12
C TRP A 60 -10.37 -9.52 -4.53
N GLN A 61 -9.90 -10.75 -4.75
CA GLN A 61 -10.59 -11.93 -4.22
C GLN A 61 -10.32 -12.11 -2.74
N LYS A 62 -9.13 -11.74 -2.28
CA LYS A 62 -8.69 -11.90 -0.89
C LYS A 62 -8.77 -10.61 -0.07
N ASN A 63 -9.06 -9.47 -0.71
CA ASN A 63 -9.13 -8.16 -0.07
C ASN A 63 -7.88 -7.82 0.76
N LEU A 64 -6.70 -8.12 0.22
CA LEU A 64 -5.42 -7.90 0.89
C LEU A 64 -4.36 -7.32 -0.05
N PHE A 65 -3.38 -6.64 0.55
CA PHE A 65 -2.17 -6.22 -0.17
C PHE A 65 -1.10 -7.31 -0.11
N VAL A 66 -0.51 -7.57 -1.27
CA VAL A 66 0.72 -8.36 -1.41
C VAL A 66 1.87 -7.40 -1.70
N ILE A 67 2.90 -7.43 -0.85
CA ILE A 67 4.10 -6.62 -0.98
C ILE A 67 5.26 -7.56 -1.28
N SER A 68 5.90 -7.35 -2.42
CA SER A 68 7.04 -8.16 -2.91
C SER A 68 8.31 -7.31 -3.07
N MET A 69 8.40 -6.21 -2.32
CA MET A 69 9.53 -5.29 -2.35
C MET A 69 10.76 -5.93 -1.69
N PRO A 70 11.91 -6.08 -2.40
CA PRO A 70 13.08 -6.78 -1.89
C PRO A 70 13.67 -6.19 -0.60
N GLU A 71 13.65 -4.86 -0.48
CA GLU A 71 14.19 -4.12 0.67
C GLU A 71 13.06 -3.50 1.50
N TRP A 72 12.00 -4.28 1.75
CA TRP A 72 10.89 -3.81 2.58
C TRP A 72 11.34 -3.60 4.04
N GLU A 73 11.26 -2.35 4.50
CA GLU A 73 11.48 -1.99 5.90
C GLU A 73 10.14 -1.63 6.56
N GLU A 74 9.78 -2.35 7.62
CA GLU A 74 8.61 -1.99 8.41
C GLU A 74 8.85 -0.69 9.17
N HIS A 75 7.89 0.22 9.06
CA HIS A 75 7.92 1.48 9.79
C HIS A 75 7.00 1.37 11.02
N GLY A 76 7.47 1.77 12.21
CA GLY A 76 6.68 1.65 13.46
C GLY A 76 5.34 2.40 13.44
N MET A 77 5.21 3.43 12.60
CA MET A 77 3.95 4.16 12.39
C MET A 77 2.89 3.37 11.59
N ASN A 78 3.20 2.19 11.07
CA ASN A 78 2.24 1.34 10.36
C ASN A 78 1.02 1.01 11.24
N VAL A 79 1.17 0.91 12.56
CA VAL A 79 0.05 0.73 13.53
C VAL A 79 -1.04 1.81 13.40
N PHE A 80 -0.68 3.04 13.01
CA PHE A 80 -1.62 4.16 12.95
C PHE A 80 -2.16 4.41 11.55
N VAL A 81 -1.43 3.98 10.51
CA VAL A 81 -1.77 4.27 9.11
C VAL A 81 -2.39 3.07 8.41
N SER A 82 -1.93 1.87 8.74
CA SER A 82 -2.38 0.63 8.09
C SER A 82 -3.49 0.01 8.90
N ASN A 83 -4.72 0.14 8.39
CA ASN A 83 -5.89 -0.53 8.95
C ASN A 83 -6.16 -1.90 8.30
N ALA A 84 -5.26 -2.37 7.43
CA ALA A 84 -5.44 -3.63 6.72
C ALA A 84 -4.29 -4.62 7.02
N PRO A 85 -4.60 -5.92 7.22
CA PRO A 85 -3.59 -6.95 7.33
C PRO A 85 -2.80 -7.07 6.02
N TYR A 86 -1.49 -7.24 6.13
CA TYR A 86 -0.59 -7.46 5.00
C TYR A 86 0.25 -8.70 5.25
N THR A 87 0.63 -9.37 4.16
CA THR A 87 1.56 -10.50 4.22
C THR A 87 2.83 -10.12 3.48
N HIS A 88 3.93 -10.04 4.22
CA HIS A 88 5.25 -9.88 3.63
C HIS A 88 5.79 -11.25 3.22
N PHE A 89 6.04 -11.44 1.93
CA PHE A 89 6.67 -12.64 1.41
C PHE A 89 8.15 -12.32 1.17
N LYS A 90 9.03 -12.84 2.02
CA LYS A 90 10.47 -12.89 1.71
C LYS A 90 10.69 -13.97 0.66
N ASN A 91 11.24 -13.59 -0.49
CA ASN A 91 11.90 -14.53 -1.39
C ASN A 91 13.31 -14.83 -0.90
#